data_AF-I4A0A7-F1
#
_entry.id   AF-I4A0A7-F1
#
_cell.length_a   1.000
_cell.length_b   1.000
_cell.length_c   1.000
_cell.angle_alpha   90.00
_cell.angle_beta   90.00
_cell.angle_gamma   90.00
#
_symmetry.space_group_name_H-M   'P 1'
#
loop_
_entity.id
_entity.type
_entity.pdbx_description
1 polymer ?
#
loop_
_entity_poly.entity_id
_entity_poly.type
_entity_poly.pdbx_seq_one_letter_code
_entity_poly.pdbx_strand_id
1 'polypeptide(L)' 'MEKFAIIHDSAELGQILITKDFDLDENQPEIKVQFEDDGARISFNIGVKTEETAKKMFEKLRAKN' A
#
# COMPACT_ATOMS: atom_id res chain seq x y z
N MET A 1 11.66 -12.16 -1.17
CA MET A 1 10.37 -11.54 -1.53
C MET A 1 10.65 -10.11 -1.94
N GLU A 2 10.23 -9.72 -3.15
CA GLU A 2 10.45 -8.38 -3.71
C GLU A 2 9.49 -7.40 -3.03
N LYS A 3 10.02 -6.39 -2.33
CA LYS A 3 9.22 -5.36 -1.66
C LYS A 3 9.03 -4.19 -2.61
N PHE A 4 7.78 -3.92 -2.99
CA PHE A 4 7.47 -2.78 -3.85
C PHE A 4 6.85 -1.65 -3.03
N ALA A 5 7.32 -0.43 -3.28
CA ALA A 5 6.82 0.79 -2.69
C ALA A 5 6.41 1.78 -3.79
N ILE A 6 5.21 2.35 -3.69
CA ILE A 6 4.79 3.53 -4.45
C ILE A 6 4.85 4.69 -3.49
N ILE A 7 5.50 5.78 -3.92
CA ILE A 7 5.52 7.05 -3.23
C ILE A 7 4.63 7.99 -4.03
N HIS A 8 3.66 8.62 -3.38
CA HIS A 8 2.79 9.64 -3.95
C HIS A 8 2.85 10.89 -3.08
N ASP A 9 3.02 12.05 -3.70
CA ASP A 9 3.02 13.33 -2.98
C ASP A 9 1.64 13.98 -3.06
N SER A 10 1.06 14.26 -1.91
CA SER A 10 -0.20 14.99 -1.75
C SER A 10 0.06 16.32 -1.04
N ALA A 11 -0.56 17.39 -1.53
CA ALA A 11 -0.47 18.70 -0.89
C ALA A 11 -1.12 18.73 0.51
N GLU A 12 -2.11 17.86 0.73
CA GLU A 12 -2.84 17.76 2.01
C GLU A 12 -2.22 16.72 2.96
N LEU A 13 -1.78 15.57 2.42
CA LEU A 13 -1.35 14.40 3.22
C LEU A 13 0.17 14.14 3.17
N GLY A 14 0.94 15.07 2.61
CA GLY A 14 2.37 14.90 2.39
C GLY A 14 2.68 13.64 1.58
N GLN A 15 3.64 12.85 2.05
CA GLN A 15 4.09 11.65 1.35
C GLN A 15 3.22 10.43 1.73
N ILE A 16 2.53 9.88 0.73
CA ILE A 16 1.79 8.63 0.83
C ILE A 16 2.68 7.49 0.34
N LEU A 17 2.96 6.55 1.23
CA LEU A 17 3.68 5.31 0.98
C LEU A 17 2.68 4.16 0.85
N ILE A 18 2.65 3.51 -0.31
CA ILE A 18 1.85 2.31 -0.57
C ILE A 18 2.80 1.15 -0.78
N THR A 19 2.69 0.10 0.03
CA THR A 19 3.51 -1.11 -0.05
C THR A 19 2.66 -2.34 -0.27
N LYS A 20 3.16 -3.28 -1.07
CA LYS A 20 2.59 -4.62 -1.17
C LYS A 20 3.44 -5.55 -0.32
N ASP A 21 2.81 -6.22 0.64
CA ASP A 21 3.44 -7.25 1.47
C ASP A 21 2.65 -8.57 1.39
N PHE A 22 3.22 -9.64 1.92
CA PHE A 22 2.54 -10.92 2.09
C PHE A 22 2.46 -11.22 3.57
N ASP A 23 1.24 -11.25 4.11
CA ASP A 23 1.00 -11.66 5.48
C ASP A 23 1.23 -13.18 5.57
N LEU A 24 2.27 -13.56 6.31
CA LEU A 24 2.66 -14.95 6.50
C LEU A 24 1.74 -15.68 7.48
N ASP A 25 1.12 -14.97 8.42
CA ASP A 25 0.24 -15.54 9.45
C ASP A 25 -1.16 -15.82 8.86
N GLU A 26 -1.66 -14.92 8.01
CA GLU A 26 -2.95 -15.08 7.32
C GLU A 26 -2.83 -15.75 5.94
N ASN A 27 -1.60 -16.01 5.48
CA ASN A 27 -1.28 -16.50 4.13
C ASN A 27 -2.00 -15.70 3.03
N GLN A 28 -2.09 -14.38 3.23
CA GLN A 28 -2.83 -13.47 2.36
C GLN A 28 -1.95 -12.28 1.96
N PRO A 29 -2.01 -11.86 0.70
CA PRO A 29 -1.35 -10.64 0.28
C PRO A 29 -2.07 -9.42 0.86
N GLU A 30 -1.29 -8.45 1.33
CA GLU A 30 -1.80 -7.20 1.86
C GLU A 30 -1.23 -6.00 1.09
N ILE A 31 -2.05 -4.95 1.02
CA ILE A 31 -1.59 -3.63 0.58
C ILE A 31 -1.65 -2.71 1.78
N LYS A 32 -0.49 -2.22 2.20
CA LYS A 32 -0.36 -1.29 3.32
C LYS A 32 -0.19 0.13 2.79
N VAL A 33 -1.03 1.03 3.28
CA VAL A 33 -0.98 2.47 2.95
C VAL A 33 -0.61 3.22 4.21
N GLN A 34 0.36 4.13 4.09
CA GLN A 34 0.86 4.92 5.20
C GLN A 34 1.10 6.37 4.77
N PHE A 35 0.68 7.33 5.58
CA PHE A 35 0.93 8.76 5.36
C PHE A 35 0.96 9.50 6.70
N GLU A 36 1.32 10.78 6.65
CA GLU A 36 1.29 11.68 7.79
C GLU A 36 0.20 12.74 7.56
N ASP A 37 -0.63 12.97 8.57
CA ASP A 37 -1.69 13.96 8.57
C ASP A 37 -1.68 14.70 9.91
N ASP A 38 -1.51 16.03 9.88
CA ASP A 38 -1.41 16.89 11.07
C ASP A 38 -0.43 16.36 12.16
N GLY A 39 0.73 15.83 11.72
CA GLY A 39 1.75 15.24 12.60
C GLY A 39 1.40 13.86 13.16
N ALA A 40 0.23 13.30 12.83
CA ALA A 40 -0.14 11.93 13.14
C ALA A 40 0.25 10.99 11.98
N ARG A 41 0.92 9.88 12.31
CA ARG A 41 1.24 8.82 11.34
C ARG A 41 0.08 7.84 11.24
N ILE A 42 -0.62 7.86 10.11
CA ILE A 42 -1.76 6.98 9.84
C ILE A 42 -1.28 5.79 9.00
N SER A 43 -1.71 4.59 9.36
CA SER A 43 -1.42 3.35 8.65
C SER A 43 -2.67 2.49 8.61
N PHE A 44 -3.02 1.97 7.44
CA PHE A 44 -4.05 0.93 7.31
C PHE A 44 -3.64 -0.14 6.33
N ASN A 45 -4.10 -1.36 6.63
CA ASN A 45 -3.85 -2.54 5.83
C ASN A 45 -5.13 -2.91 5.09
N ILE A 46 -5.00 -3.15 3.78
CA ILE A 46 -6.06 -3.65 2.92
C ILE A 46 -5.75 -5.12 2.70
N GLY A 47 -6.47 -6.00 3.40
CA GLY A 47 -6.40 -7.43 3.17
C GLY A 47 -6.96 -7.78 1.79
N VAL A 48 -6.18 -8.50 0.98
CA VAL A 48 -6.60 -8.91 -0.36
C VAL A 48 -6.66 -10.43 -0.42
N LYS A 49 -7.79 -10.98 -0.89
CA LYS A 49 -8.04 -12.42 -0.86
C LYS A 49 -7.07 -13.26 -1.69
N THR A 50 -6.46 -12.69 -2.74
CA THR A 50 -5.59 -13.43 -3.67
C THR A 50 -4.43 -12.57 -4.17
N GLU A 51 -3.32 -13.23 -4.49
CA GLU A 51 -2.10 -12.55 -4.96
C GLU A 51 -2.30 -11.84 -6.29
N GLU A 52 -3.09 -12.44 -7.19
CA GLU A 52 -3.41 -11.85 -8.49
C GLU A 52 -4.19 -10.54 -8.33
N THR A 53 -5.17 -10.50 -7.43
CA THR A 53 -5.93 -9.27 -7.14
C THR A 53 -5.03 -8.21 -6.52
N ALA A 54 -4.15 -8.58 -5.59
CA ALA A 54 -3.20 -7.64 -4.97
C ALA A 54 -2.26 -7.05 -6.02
N LYS A 55 -1.74 -7.88 -6.93
CA LYS A 55 -0.88 -7.44 -8.04
C LYS A 55 -1.60 -6.46 -8.97
N LYS A 56 -2.82 -6.80 -9.43
CA LYS A 56 -3.64 -5.93 -10.29
C LYS A 56 -3.96 -4.59 -9.64
N MET A 57 -4.28 -4.60 -8.35
CA MET A 57 -4.60 -3.37 -7.60
C MET A 57 -3.35 -2.49 -7.45
N PHE A 58 -2.21 -3.09 -7.11
CA PHE A 58 -0.94 -2.38 -7.02
C PHE A 58 -0.50 -1.76 -8.35
N GLU A 59 -0.63 -2.49 -9.47
CA GLU A 59 -0.33 -1.96 -10.80
C GLU A 59 -1.26 -0.80 -11.21
N LYS A 60 -2.56 -0.88 -10.87
CA LYS A 60 -3.51 0.23 -11.10
C LYS A 60 -3.16 1.47 -10.29
N LEU A 61 -2.72 1.32 -9.03
CA LEU A 61 -2.28 2.43 -8.20
C LEU A 61 -1.00 3.05 -8.76
N ARG A 62 -0.07 2.22 -9.23
CA ARG A 62 1.17 2.67 -9.87
C ARG A 62 0.92 3.47 -11.15
N ALA A 63 -0.01 3.01 -12.00
CA ALA A 63 -0.30 3.66 -13.29
C ALA A 63 -1.07 4.99 -13.17
N LYS A 64 -1.61 5.30 -11.98
CA LYS A 64 -2.31 6.56 -11.70
C LYS A 64 -1.39 7.65 -11.14
N ASN A 65 -0.13 7.32 -10.82
CA ASN A 65 0.95 8.26 -10.52
C ASN A 65 1.75 8.57 -11.78
#